data_AF-A0A2E3P0A0-F1
#
_entry.id   AF-A0A2E3P0A0-F1
#
_cell.length_a   1.000
_cell.length_b   1.000
_cell.length_c   1.000
_cell.angle_alpha   90.00
_cell.angle_beta   90.00
_cell.angle_gamma   90.00
#
_symmetry.space_group_name_H-M   'P 1'
#
loop_
_entity.id
_entity.type
_entity.pdbx_description
1 polymer ?
#
loop_
_entity_poly.entity_id
_entity_poly.type
_entity_poly.pdbx_seq_one_letter_code
_entity_poly.pdbx_strand_id
1 'polypeptide(L)' 'MRKAMADYAAFAAQPAPDDAKGFAGHQAACKAALAHLDAGAKLLVWAEGPSTSTGDADDLARMIQAAEDAVAAADPDSI' A
#
# COMPACT_ATOMS: atom_id res chain seq x y z
N MET A 1 11.16 3.38 8.72
CA MET A 1 9.87 3.21 9.44
C MET A 1 10.02 2.85 10.92
N ARG A 2 10.79 1.81 11.30
CA ARG A 2 10.91 1.38 12.72
C ARG A 2 11.27 2.50 13.70
N LYS A 3 12.23 3.37 13.36
CA LYS A 3 12.61 4.52 14.21
C LYS A 3 11.42 5.46 14.45
N ALA A 4 10.69 5.83 13.40
CA ALA A 4 9.52 6.70 13.52
C ALA A 4 8.42 6.08 14.39
N MET A 5 8.18 4.77 14.28
CA MET A 5 7.24 4.04 15.15
C MET A 5 7.66 4.12 16.62
N ALA A 6 8.96 3.91 16.92
CA ALA A 6 9.49 4.02 18.27
C ALA A 6 9.37 5.45 18.82
N ASP A 7 9.71 6.46 18.01
CA ASP A 7 9.62 7.87 18.40
C ASP A 7 8.16 8.28 18.69
N TYR A 8 7.21 7.87 17.84
CA TYR A 8 5.78 8.14 18.06
C TYR A 8 5.21 7.38 19.27
N ALA A 9 5.61 6.12 19.47
CA ALA A 9 5.21 5.35 20.65
C ALA A 9 5.73 6.00 21.94
N ALA A 10 6.98 6.47 21.93
CA ALA A 10 7.57 7.19 23.06
C ALA A 10 6.84 8.51 23.34
N PHE A 11 6.49 9.27 22.30
CA PHE A 11 5.68 10.49 22.45
C PHE A 11 4.28 10.20 23.01
N ALA A 12 3.58 9.20 22.47
CA ALA A 12 2.23 8.85 22.89
C ALA A 12 2.17 8.25 24.31
N ALA A 13 3.28 7.69 24.80
CA ALA A 13 3.40 7.19 26.16
C ALA A 13 3.64 8.31 27.20
N GLN A 14 3.93 9.54 26.76
CA GLN A 14 4.03 10.68 27.67
C GLN A 14 2.66 10.96 28.31
N PRO A 15 2.61 11.37 29.58
CA PRO A 15 1.36 11.76 30.21
C PRO A 15 0.71 12.91 29.44
N ALA A 16 -0.59 12.78 29.18
CA ALA A 16 -1.35 13.84 28.56
C ALA A 16 -1.40 15.06 29.51
N PRO A 17 -1.26 16.30 29.00
CA PRO A 17 -1.38 17.49 29.83
C PRO A 17 -2.78 17.61 30.45
N ASP A 18 -2.84 18.11 31.70
CA ASP A 18 -4.08 18.23 32.46
C ASP A 18 -4.97 19.39 32.01
N ASP A 19 -4.41 20.38 31.29
CA ASP A 19 -5.16 21.51 30.79
C ASP A 19 -5.79 21.19 29.42
N ALA A 20 -6.99 21.74 29.17
CA ALA A 20 -7.75 21.43 27.96
C ALA A 20 -6.99 21.74 26.66
N LYS A 21 -6.19 22.83 26.64
CA LYS A 21 -5.41 23.23 25.46
C LYS A 21 -4.26 22.26 25.23
N GLY A 22 -3.54 21.90 26.28
CA GLY A 22 -2.47 20.92 26.27
C GLY A 22 -2.97 19.53 25.86
N PHE A 23 -4.10 19.08 26.42
CA PHE A 23 -4.73 17.83 26.02
C PHE A 23 -5.11 17.82 24.53
N ALA A 24 -5.75 18.89 24.04
CA ALA A 24 -6.11 19.00 22.63
C ALA A 24 -4.87 18.99 21.72
N GLY A 25 -3.78 19.65 22.12
CA GLY A 25 -2.51 19.63 21.43
C GLY A 25 -1.87 18.24 21.39
N HIS A 26 -1.83 17.55 22.53
CA HIS A 26 -1.32 16.18 22.62
C HIS A 26 -2.14 15.21 21.77
N GLN A 27 -3.47 15.30 21.84
CA GLN A 27 -4.38 14.48 21.03
C GLN A 27 -4.23 14.75 19.52
N ALA A 28 -4.03 16.00 19.12
CA ALA A 28 -3.76 16.36 17.73
C ALA A 28 -2.42 15.77 17.24
N ALA A 29 -1.38 15.84 18.07
CA ALA A 29 -0.08 15.26 17.76
C ALA A 29 -0.14 13.72 17.64
N CYS A 30 -0.87 13.03 18.53
CA CYS A 30 -1.10 11.59 18.43
C CYS A 30 -1.86 11.20 17.15
N LYS A 31 -2.86 11.98 16.75
CA LYS A 31 -3.56 11.77 15.45
C LYS A 31 -2.62 11.96 14.26
N ALA A 32 -1.78 12.99 14.29
CA ALA A 32 -0.80 13.22 13.23
C ALA A 32 0.21 12.06 13.13
N ALA A 33 0.68 11.54 14.27
CA ALA A 33 1.55 10.36 14.31
C ALA A 33 0.90 9.14 13.62
N LEU A 34 -0.37 8.86 13.90
CA LEU A 34 -1.11 7.78 13.23
C LEU A 34 -1.22 8.01 11.71
N ALA A 35 -1.52 9.24 11.28
CA ALA A 35 -1.58 9.58 9.87
C ALA A 35 -0.23 9.37 9.16
N HIS A 36 0.89 9.71 9.82
CA HIS A 36 2.23 9.48 9.27
C HIS A 36 2.54 7.98 9.14
N LEU A 37 2.13 7.16 10.12
CA LEU A 37 2.31 5.72 10.08
C LEU A 37 1.48 5.08 8.95
N ASP A 38 0.22 5.47 8.80
CA ASP A 38 -0.66 5.01 7.71
C ASP A 38 -0.09 5.40 6.33
N ALA A 39 0.33 6.66 6.17
CA ALA A 39 0.94 7.11 4.92
C ALA A 39 2.18 6.30 4.55
N GLY A 40 3.08 6.04 5.50
CA GLY A 40 4.25 5.24 5.19
C GLY A 40 4.01 3.74 5.08
N ALA A 41 2.96 3.19 5.70
CA ALA A 41 2.52 1.83 5.41
C ALA A 41 2.05 1.70 3.95
N LYS A 42 1.28 2.68 3.45
CA LYS A 42 0.87 2.74 2.04
C LYS A 42 2.07 2.87 1.11
N LEU A 43 3.07 3.68 1.46
CA LEU A 43 4.32 3.79 0.69
C LEU A 43 5.12 2.48 0.68
N LEU A 44 5.14 1.73 1.77
CA LEU A 44 5.78 0.40 1.79
C LEU A 44 5.06 -0.57 0.85
N VAL A 45 3.73 -0.60 0.88
CA VAL A 45 2.92 -1.41 -0.06
C VAL A 45 3.22 -1.02 -1.51
N TRP A 46 3.35 0.28 -1.81
CA TRP A 46 3.72 0.72 -3.15
C TRP A 46 5.16 0.36 -3.52
N ALA A 47 6.11 0.44 -2.58
CA ALA A 47 7.51 0.10 -2.80
C ALA A 47 7.73 -1.41 -3.00
N GLU A 48 6.91 -2.25 -2.40
CA GLU A 48 6.88 -3.70 -2.65
C GLU A 48 6.41 -4.05 -4.08
N GLY A 49 5.82 -3.07 -4.78
CA GLY A 49 5.28 -3.25 -6.14
C GLY A 49 3.93 -3.97 -6.11
N PRO A 50 3.25 -4.08 -7.27
CA PRO A 50 2.11 -4.98 -7.36
C PRO A 50 2.61 -6.36 -6.94
N SER A 51 2.01 -6.90 -5.87
CA SER A 51 2.19 -8.31 -5.53
C SER A 51 1.77 -9.05 -6.79
N THR A 52 2.74 -9.55 -7.55
CA THR A 52 2.48 -10.43 -8.68
C THR A 52 1.92 -11.69 -8.05
N SER A 53 0.62 -11.69 -7.75
CA SER A 53 -0.13 -12.91 -7.55
C SER A 53 0.22 -13.73 -8.78
N THR A 54 0.98 -14.80 -8.59
CA THR A 54 1.59 -15.55 -9.69
C THR A 54 0.51 -16.04 -10.67
N GLY A 55 -0.72 -16.22 -10.16
CA GLY A 55 -1.90 -16.53 -10.98
C GLY A 55 -2.34 -15.43 -11.95
N ASP A 56 -2.12 -14.15 -11.66
CA ASP A 56 -2.58 -13.05 -12.51
C ASP A 56 -1.70 -12.88 -13.74
N ALA A 57 -0.39 -13.12 -13.60
CA ALA A 57 0.55 -13.13 -14.72
C ALA A 57 0.34 -14.35 -15.64
N ASP A 58 0.10 -15.52 -15.05
CA ASP A 58 -0.18 -16.75 -15.80
C ASP A 58 -1.53 -16.68 -16.51
N ASP A 59 -2.57 -16.13 -15.87
CA ASP A 59 -3.88 -15.92 -16.49
C ASP A 59 -3.81 -14.89 -17.62
N LEU A 60 -3.04 -13.80 -17.45
CA LEU A 60 -2.84 -12.81 -18.50
C LEU A 60 -2.07 -13.40 -19.70
N ALA A 61 -1.03 -14.18 -19.45
CA ALA A 61 -0.30 -14.89 -20.50
C ALA A 61 -1.20 -15.87 -21.25
N ARG A 62 -2.08 -16.60 -20.55
CA ARG A 62 -3.06 -17.50 -21.15
C ARG A 62 -4.10 -16.74 -22.00
N MET A 63 -4.54 -15.58 -21.55
CA MET A 63 -5.47 -14.73 -22.30
C MET A 63 -4.83 -14.18 -23.59
N ILE A 64 -3.57 -13.77 -23.52
CA ILE A 64 -2.81 -13.28 -24.69
C ILE A 64 -2.66 -14.41 -25.71
N GLN A 65 -2.23 -15.61 -25.28
CA GLN A 65 -2.08 -16.76 -26.18
C GLN A 65 -3.40 -17.13 -26.86
N ALA A 66 -4.50 -17.16 -26.11
CA ALA A 66 -5.82 -17.46 -26.67
C ALA A 66 -6.28 -16.42 -27.69
N ALA A 67 -5.92 -15.15 -27.51
CA ALA A 67 -6.21 -14.09 -28.47
C ALA A 67 -5.36 -14.23 -29.74
N GLU A 68 -4.06 -14.53 -29.61
CA GLU A 68 -3.17 -14.80 -30.75
C GLU A 68 -3.66 -15.99 -31.58
N ASP A 69 -4.05 -17.08 -30.93
CA ASP A 69 -4.58 -18.28 -31.60
C ASP A 69 -5.89 -17.98 -32.34
N ALA A 70 -6.78 -17.18 -31.73
CA ALA A 70 -8.03 -16.78 -32.37
C ALA A 70 -7.81 -15.87 -33.59
N VAL A 71 -6.81 -14.99 -33.53
CA VAL A 71 -6.42 -14.15 -34.67
C VAL A 71 -5.82 -15.00 -35.79
N ALA A 72 -4.93 -15.94 -35.46
CA ALA A 72 -4.33 -16.85 -36.44
C ALA A 72 -5.38 -17.75 -37.11
N ALA A 73 -6.37 -18.24 -36.37
CA ALA A 73 -7.45 -19.05 -36.90
C ALA A 73 -8.46 -18.26 -37.75
N ALA A 74 -8.54 -16.94 -37.54
CA ALA A 74 -9.43 -16.05 -38.29
C ALA A 74 -8.78 -15.46 -39.55
N ASP A 75 -7.48 -15.68 -39.78
CA ASP A 75 -6.76 -15.21 -40.96
C ASP A 75 -6.92 -16.21 -42.13
N PRO A 76 -7.71 -15.88 -43.17
CA PRO A 76 -8.03 -16.80 -44.27
C PRO A 76 -6.87 -17.07 -45.25
N ASP A 77 -5.70 -16.43 -45.09
CA ASP A 77 -4.57 -16.52 -46.03
C ASP A 77 -3.40 -17.42 -45.55
N SER A 78 -3.57 -18.24 -44.50
CA SER A 78 -2.49 -19.10 -43.93
C SER A 78 -2.43 -20.57 -44.41
N ILE A 79 -2.92 -20.91 -45.62
CA ILE A 79 -2.69 -22.23 -46.26
C ILE A 79 -1.95 -22.08 -47.60
#